data_AF-A6ILK4-F1
#
_entry.id   AF-A6ILK4-F1
#
_cell.length_a   1.000
_cell.length_b   1.000
_cell.length_c   1.000
_cell.angle_alpha   90.00
_cell.angle_beta   90.00
_cell.angle_gamma   90.00
#
_symmetry.space_group_name_H-M   'P 1'
#
loop_
_entity.id
_entity.type
_entity.pdbx_description
1 polymer ?
#
loop_
_entity_poly.entity_id
_entity_poly.type
_entity_poly.pdbx_seq_one_letter_code
_entity_poly.pdbx_strand_id
1 'polypeptide(L)'
;MGLRTNAFNVINGGSHAGNKLAMQEFMILPVGAESFRDAMRLGAEVYHTLKGVIKDKYGKDATNVGDEGGFAPNILENSEALELVKEAIDKAGYTEKMVIGMDVAASEFYRDGKYDLDFKSPADPSRCITGDQLGALYQDFVRNYPGESEGFWEIGKGKNGDRQR
;
A
#
# COMPACT_ATOMS: atom_id res chain seq x y z
N MET A 1 15.79 3.56 -23.59
CA MET A 1 14.33 3.31 -23.53
C MET A 1 14.12 2.41 -22.33
N GLY A 2 13.70 2.97 -21.19
CA GLY A 2 13.52 2.21 -19.95
C GLY A 2 12.35 1.24 -20.08
N LEU A 3 12.50 0.03 -19.55
CA LEU A 3 11.38 -0.90 -19.39
C LEU A 3 10.31 -0.23 -18.54
N ARG A 4 9.03 -0.42 -18.88
CA ARG A 4 7.94 -0.05 -17.97
C ARG A 4 8.02 -0.93 -16.72
N THR A 5 8.19 -0.33 -15.56
CA THR A 5 8.20 -1.03 -14.27
C THR A 5 6.80 -1.52 -13.96
N ASN A 6 6.66 -2.81 -13.64
CA ASN A 6 5.38 -3.36 -13.19
C ASN A 6 5.17 -3.00 -11.72
N ALA A 7 3.99 -2.50 -11.37
CA ALA A 7 3.56 -2.40 -9.98
C ALA A 7 2.72 -3.63 -9.65
N PHE A 8 3.12 -4.39 -8.63
CA PHE A 8 2.40 -5.57 -8.17
C PHE A 8 1.71 -5.25 -6.86
N ASN A 9 0.38 -5.24 -6.83
CA ASN A 9 -0.36 -5.13 -5.57
C ASN A 9 -0.19 -6.42 -4.75
N VAL A 10 0.41 -6.29 -3.55
CA VAL A 10 0.77 -7.45 -2.70
C VAL A 10 0.08 -7.45 -1.35
N ILE A 11 -0.47 -6.31 -0.90
CA ILE A 11 -1.39 -6.22 0.23
C ILE A 11 -2.59 -5.38 -0.19
N ASN A 12 -3.80 -5.95 -0.07
CA ASN A 12 -5.05 -5.26 -0.29
C ASN A 12 -5.60 -4.69 1.03
N GLY A 13 -6.07 -3.46 0.95
CA GLY A 13 -6.88 -2.81 1.97
C GLY A 13 -8.07 -2.09 1.33
N GLY A 14 -8.49 -0.99 1.95
CA GLY A 14 -9.60 -0.17 1.46
C GLY A 14 -10.84 -1.00 1.14
N SER A 15 -11.45 -0.71 -0.01
CA SER A 15 -12.64 -1.39 -0.51
C SER A 15 -12.35 -2.77 -1.15
N HIS A 16 -11.08 -3.12 -1.39
CA HIS A 16 -10.66 -4.36 -2.06
C HIS A 16 -10.40 -5.53 -1.09
N ALA A 17 -10.60 -5.33 0.22
CA ALA A 17 -10.38 -6.34 1.24
C ALA A 17 -11.28 -6.17 2.47
N GLY A 18 -11.76 -7.30 2.99
CA GLY A 18 -12.53 -7.41 4.25
C GLY A 18 -11.71 -7.27 5.53
N ASN A 19 -10.64 -6.45 5.52
CA ASN A 19 -9.83 -6.11 6.69
C ASN A 19 -10.13 -4.67 7.18
N LYS A 20 -9.36 -4.14 8.14
CA LYS A 20 -9.52 -2.76 8.63
C LYS A 20 -8.68 -1.71 7.91
N LEU A 21 -7.63 -2.14 7.21
CA LEU A 21 -6.67 -1.29 6.52
C LEU A 21 -7.36 -0.30 5.58
N ALA A 22 -7.16 1.00 5.79
CA ALA A 22 -7.91 2.03 5.03
C ALA A 22 -7.37 2.26 3.62
N MET A 23 -6.05 2.26 3.44
CA MET A 23 -5.44 2.46 2.11
C MET A 23 -5.60 1.20 1.26
N GLN A 24 -5.80 1.39 -0.05
CA GLN A 24 -6.32 0.36 -0.93
C GLN A 24 -5.27 -0.65 -1.39
N GLU A 25 -4.10 -0.17 -1.80
CA GLU A 25 -3.07 -0.99 -2.42
C GLU A 25 -1.69 -0.66 -1.89
N PHE A 26 -0.94 -1.71 -1.54
CA PHE A 26 0.47 -1.62 -1.20
C PHE A 26 1.22 -2.47 -2.20
N MET A 27 1.93 -1.80 -3.08
CA MET A 27 2.55 -2.37 -4.27
C MET A 27 4.05 -2.49 -4.13
N ILE A 28 4.64 -3.47 -4.79
CA ILE A 28 6.09 -3.57 -5.01
C ILE A 28 6.42 -3.30 -6.48
N LEU A 29 7.51 -2.57 -6.71
CA LEU A 29 7.99 -2.16 -8.02
C LEU A 29 9.45 -2.59 -8.18
N PRO A 30 9.78 -3.57 -9.04
CA PRO A 30 11.14 -4.08 -9.21
C PRO A 30 11.94 -3.17 -10.16
N VAL A 31 12.25 -1.95 -9.71
CA VAL A 31 12.95 -0.91 -10.50
C VAL A 31 14.38 -1.31 -10.90
N GLY A 32 14.99 -2.25 -10.17
CA GLY A 32 16.32 -2.79 -10.47
C GLY A 32 16.34 -4.03 -11.36
N ALA A 33 15.21 -4.40 -11.97
CA ALA A 33 15.12 -5.58 -12.84
C ALA A 33 15.77 -5.34 -14.22
N GLU A 34 16.44 -6.36 -14.75
CA GLU A 34 17.14 -6.27 -16.05
C GLU A 34 16.23 -6.53 -17.26
N SER A 35 15.05 -7.10 -17.02
CA SER A 35 14.05 -7.40 -18.05
C SER A 35 12.67 -7.56 -17.43
N PHE A 36 11.62 -7.54 -18.25
CA PHE A 36 10.26 -7.87 -17.78
C PHE A 36 10.19 -9.26 -17.12
N ARG A 37 10.91 -10.25 -17.67
CA ARG A 37 10.97 -11.60 -17.09
C ARG A 37 11.60 -11.59 -15.70
N ASP A 38 12.67 -10.81 -15.53
CA ASP A 38 13.33 -10.67 -14.23
C ASP A 38 12.43 -9.91 -13.25
N ALA A 39 11.75 -8.84 -13.68
CA ALA A 39 10.77 -8.11 -12.88
C ALA A 39 9.63 -9.02 -12.36
N MET A 40 9.08 -9.88 -13.22
CA MET A 40 8.08 -10.88 -12.82
C MET A 40 8.62 -11.89 -11.80
N ARG A 41 9.86 -12.35 -11.98
CA ARG A 41 10.52 -13.28 -11.04
C ARG A 41 10.71 -12.61 -9.68
N LEU A 42 11.28 -11.41 -9.64
CA LEU A 42 11.50 -10.64 -8.41
C LEU A 42 10.17 -10.38 -7.68
N GLY A 43 9.15 -9.92 -8.40
CA GLY A 43 7.82 -9.67 -7.83
C GLY A 43 7.20 -10.93 -7.23
N ALA A 44 7.25 -12.06 -7.94
CA ALA A 44 6.71 -13.33 -7.44
C ALA A 44 7.46 -13.86 -6.21
N GLU A 45 8.79 -13.76 -6.19
CA GLU A 45 9.61 -14.19 -5.06
C GLU A 45 9.36 -13.34 -3.80
N VAL A 46 9.21 -12.02 -3.94
CA VAL A 46 8.82 -11.14 -2.82
C VAL A 46 7.40 -11.45 -2.35
N TYR A 47 6.44 -11.65 -3.27
CA TYR A 47 5.06 -12.01 -2.91
C TYR A 47 4.99 -13.34 -2.13
N HIS A 48 5.72 -14.37 -2.55
CA HIS A 48 5.78 -15.63 -1.82
C HIS A 48 6.48 -15.49 -0.46
N THR A 49 7.53 -14.68 -0.37
CA THR A 49 8.19 -14.34 0.89
C THR A 49 7.24 -13.62 1.83
N LEU A 50 6.48 -12.63 1.33
CA LEU A 50 5.48 -11.87 2.07
C LEU A 50 4.39 -12.79 2.66
N LYS A 51 3.95 -13.80 1.90
CA LYS A 51 3.02 -14.82 2.43
C LYS A 51 3.55 -15.47 3.69
N GLY A 52 4.84 -15.81 3.71
CA GLY A 52 5.53 -16.39 4.87
C GLY A 52 5.56 -15.41 6.05
N VAL A 53 5.99 -14.17 5.80
CA VAL A 53 6.02 -13.10 6.83
C VAL A 53 4.65 -12.90 7.48
N ILE A 54 3.60 -12.77 6.68
CA ILE A 54 2.22 -12.59 7.17
C ILE A 54 1.77 -13.83 7.96
N LYS A 55 2.02 -15.03 7.43
CA LYS A 55 1.66 -16.29 8.09
C LYS A 55 2.34 -16.43 9.46
N ASP A 56 3.62 -16.07 9.55
CA ASP A 56 4.39 -16.20 10.78
C ASP A 56 3.91 -15.20 11.84
N LYS A 57 3.52 -13.99 11.43
CA LYS A 57 3.10 -12.92 12.35
C LYS A 57 1.63 -13.00 12.76
N TYR A 58 0.72 -13.35 11.85
CA TYR A 58 -0.73 -13.31 12.08
C TYR A 58 -1.44 -14.66 11.91
N GLY A 59 -0.68 -15.72 11.61
CA GLY A 59 -1.22 -17.05 11.36
C GLY A 59 -1.67 -17.27 9.92
N LYS A 60 -1.94 -18.54 9.61
CA LYS A 60 -2.28 -19.01 8.25
C LYS A 60 -3.50 -18.31 7.64
N ASP A 61 -4.49 -17.97 8.47
CA ASP A 61 -5.78 -17.44 8.01
C ASP A 61 -5.66 -15.98 7.52
N ALA A 62 -4.57 -15.29 7.87
CA ALA A 62 -4.23 -13.96 7.38
C ALA A 62 -3.63 -13.94 5.97
N THR A 63 -3.40 -15.12 5.35
CA THR A 63 -2.83 -15.23 3.99
C THR A 63 -3.87 -15.43 2.89
N ASN A 64 -5.15 -15.21 3.21
CA ASN A 64 -6.19 -15.09 2.20
C ASN A 64 -5.95 -13.82 1.37
N VAL A 65 -6.42 -13.85 0.12
CA VAL A 65 -6.20 -12.77 -0.84
C VAL A 65 -7.46 -11.91 -0.99
N GLY A 66 -7.27 -10.62 -1.30
CA GLY A 66 -8.33 -9.70 -1.70
C GLY A 66 -8.64 -9.79 -3.20
N ASP A 67 -9.39 -8.81 -3.70
CA ASP A 67 -9.94 -8.84 -5.07
C ASP A 67 -8.87 -8.86 -6.17
N GLU A 68 -7.68 -8.30 -5.89
CA GLU A 68 -6.58 -8.17 -6.87
C GLU A 68 -5.43 -9.15 -6.61
N GLY A 69 -5.63 -10.13 -5.72
CA GLY A 69 -4.65 -11.18 -5.45
C GLY A 69 -3.57 -10.84 -4.42
N GLY A 70 -3.47 -9.60 -3.95
CA GLY A 70 -2.67 -9.25 -2.77
C GLY A 70 -3.27 -9.83 -1.49
N PHE A 71 -2.47 -9.96 -0.44
CA PHE A 71 -2.93 -10.51 0.83
C PHE A 71 -3.83 -9.53 1.57
N ALA A 72 -4.77 -10.05 2.36
CA ALA A 72 -5.71 -9.25 3.15
C ALA A 72 -5.55 -9.53 4.66
N PRO A 73 -4.39 -9.25 5.28
CA PRO A 73 -4.21 -9.42 6.72
C PRO A 73 -5.14 -8.47 7.48
N ASN A 74 -5.64 -8.92 8.65
CA ASN A 74 -6.53 -8.12 9.49
C ASN A 74 -5.76 -7.11 10.34
N ILE A 75 -5.15 -6.13 9.67
CA ILE A 75 -4.42 -5.00 10.27
C ILE A 75 -5.18 -3.69 10.05
N LEU A 76 -4.95 -2.72 10.92
CA LEU A 76 -5.53 -1.38 10.85
C LEU A 76 -4.51 -0.34 10.37
N GLU A 77 -3.29 -0.40 10.91
CA GLU A 77 -2.27 0.61 10.66
C GLU A 77 -1.63 0.46 9.28
N ASN A 78 -1.64 1.54 8.49
CA ASN A 78 -1.05 1.52 7.14
C ASN A 78 0.49 1.36 7.17
N SER A 79 1.14 1.86 8.22
CA SER A 79 2.57 1.64 8.44
C SER A 79 2.91 0.17 8.70
N GLU A 80 2.00 -0.59 9.28
CA GLU A 80 2.20 -2.02 9.51
C GLU A 80 2.20 -2.80 8.20
N ALA A 81 1.35 -2.43 7.24
CA ALA A 81 1.39 -2.99 5.88
C ALA A 81 2.72 -2.66 5.18
N LEU A 82 3.20 -1.41 5.28
CA LEU A 82 4.50 -1.00 4.73
C LEU A 82 5.67 -1.78 5.35
N GLU A 83 5.65 -2.01 6.66
CA GLU A 83 6.69 -2.78 7.36
C GLU A 83 6.69 -4.24 6.91
N LEU A 84 5.53 -4.87 6.72
CA LEU A 84 5.43 -6.23 6.19
C LEU A 84 6.02 -6.36 4.79
N VAL A 85 5.71 -5.39 3.91
CA VAL A 85 6.25 -5.35 2.55
C VAL A 85 7.76 -5.16 2.57
N LYS A 86 8.25 -4.20 3.36
CA LYS A 86 9.69 -3.95 3.54
C LYS A 86 10.42 -5.20 4.06
N GLU A 87 9.90 -5.85 5.10
CA GLU A 87 10.48 -7.08 5.65
C GLU A 87 10.52 -8.20 4.59
N ALA A 88 9.49 -8.31 3.76
CA ALA A 88 9.47 -9.29 2.68
C ALA A 88 10.51 -9.00 1.59
N ILE A 89 10.70 -7.73 1.22
CA ILE A 89 11.74 -7.29 0.29
C ILE A 89 13.13 -7.62 0.84
N ASP A 90 13.37 -7.29 2.11
CA ASP A 90 14.65 -7.54 2.78
C ASP A 90 14.94 -9.04 2.88
N LYS A 91 13.96 -9.86 3.30
CA LYS A 91 14.10 -11.31 3.38
C LYS A 91 14.31 -11.98 2.02
N ALA A 92 13.74 -11.43 0.95
CA ALA A 92 13.97 -11.91 -0.41
C ALA A 92 15.35 -11.47 -0.96
N GLY A 93 16.06 -10.57 -0.28
CA GLY A 93 17.37 -10.07 -0.69
C GLY A 93 17.32 -9.03 -1.81
N TYR A 94 16.23 -8.27 -1.92
CA TYR A 94 15.96 -7.36 -3.05
C TYR A 94 15.82 -5.88 -2.67
N THR A 95 16.33 -5.48 -1.51
CA THR A 95 16.27 -4.08 -1.01
C THR A 95 16.73 -3.05 -2.04
N GLU A 96 17.85 -3.29 -2.72
CA GLU A 96 18.41 -2.37 -3.73
C GLU A 96 17.73 -2.46 -5.10
N LYS A 97 16.78 -3.40 -5.28
CA LYS A 97 16.13 -3.67 -6.56
C LYS A 97 14.63 -3.38 -6.55
N MET A 98 14.08 -3.03 -5.40
CA MET A 98 12.65 -2.91 -5.17
C MET A 98 12.33 -1.62 -4.43
N VAL A 99 11.23 -1.00 -4.83
CA VAL A 99 10.61 0.12 -4.12
C VAL A 99 9.14 -0.16 -3.91
N ILE A 100 8.52 0.57 -3.00
CA ILE A 100 7.11 0.44 -2.63
C ILE A 100 6.32 1.56 -3.30
N GLY A 101 5.17 1.19 -3.87
CA GLY A 101 4.14 2.11 -4.36
C GLY A 101 2.86 1.93 -3.55
N MET A 102 1.98 2.94 -3.56
CA MET A 102 0.71 2.88 -2.84
C MET A 102 -0.41 3.47 -3.69
N ASP A 103 -1.57 2.81 -3.73
CA ASP A 103 -2.84 3.47 -4.03
C ASP A 103 -3.59 3.67 -2.72
N VAL A 104 -3.75 4.94 -2.35
CA VAL A 104 -4.44 5.32 -1.11
C VAL A 104 -5.96 5.24 -1.30
N ALA A 105 -6.48 5.57 -2.49
CA ALA A 105 -7.91 5.76 -2.72
C ALA A 105 -8.61 6.67 -1.67
N ALA A 106 -7.99 7.80 -1.30
CA ALA A 106 -8.41 8.63 -0.17
C ALA A 106 -9.87 9.12 -0.19
N SER A 107 -10.46 9.19 -1.39
CA SER A 107 -11.88 9.52 -1.58
C SER A 107 -12.82 8.54 -0.85
N GLU A 108 -12.45 7.27 -0.73
CA GLU A 108 -13.27 6.22 -0.09
C GLU A 108 -13.47 6.48 1.41
N PHE A 109 -12.49 7.14 2.03
CA PHE A 109 -12.49 7.45 3.45
C PHE A 109 -12.51 8.95 3.77
N TYR A 110 -12.81 9.80 2.79
CA TYR A 110 -13.05 11.21 3.00
C TYR A 110 -14.42 11.44 3.68
N ARG A 111 -14.45 12.22 4.76
CA ARG A 111 -15.65 12.54 5.56
C ARG A 111 -15.60 14.00 5.99
N ASP A 112 -16.53 14.82 5.50
CA ASP A 112 -16.75 16.20 5.96
C ASP A 112 -15.48 17.07 6.10
N GLY A 113 -14.61 17.07 5.08
CA GLY A 113 -13.36 17.85 5.11
C GLY A 113 -12.18 17.16 5.81
N LYS A 114 -12.37 15.94 6.30
CA LYS A 114 -11.38 15.12 7.01
C LYS A 114 -11.31 13.72 6.41
N TYR A 115 -10.45 12.88 6.99
CA TYR A 115 -10.19 11.51 6.53
C TYR A 115 -10.31 10.52 7.69
N ASP A 116 -11.06 9.44 7.49
CA ASP A 116 -11.27 8.38 8.48
C ASP A 116 -10.42 7.14 8.15
N LEU A 117 -9.25 7.01 8.79
CA LEU A 117 -8.35 5.87 8.55
C LEU A 117 -8.86 4.53 9.13
N ASP A 118 -10.08 4.49 9.66
CA ASP A 118 -10.79 3.28 10.10
C ASP A 118 -12.23 3.28 9.57
N PHE A 119 -12.45 3.80 8.36
CA PHE A 119 -13.79 4.00 7.76
C PHE A 119 -14.66 2.73 7.62
N LYS A 120 -14.05 1.54 7.74
CA LYS A 120 -14.72 0.23 7.70
C LYS A 120 -15.29 -0.18 9.05
N SER A 121 -14.90 0.50 10.13
CA SER A 121 -15.51 0.37 11.45
C SER A 121 -16.67 1.37 11.60
N PRO A 122 -17.57 1.21 12.60
CA PRO A 122 -18.61 2.19 12.89
C PRO A 122 -18.08 3.61 12.93
N ALA A 123 -18.83 4.55 12.34
CA ALA A 123 -18.38 5.92 12.15
C ALA A 123 -18.09 6.62 13.48
N ASP A 124 -16.90 7.22 13.57
CA ASP A 124 -16.46 8.03 14.70
C ASP A 124 -15.76 9.31 14.19
N PRO A 125 -16.43 10.48 14.23
CA PRO A 125 -15.82 11.73 13.78
C PRO A 125 -14.59 12.17 14.59
N SER A 126 -14.40 11.65 15.81
CA SER A 126 -13.30 12.05 16.70
C SER A 126 -11.93 11.50 16.28
N ARG A 127 -11.91 10.37 15.55
CA ARG A 127 -10.69 9.77 14.97
C ARG A 127 -10.31 10.33 13.59
N CYS A 128 -11.17 11.15 12.99
CA CYS A 128 -10.91 11.71 11.67
C CYS A 128 -9.78 12.73 11.68
N ILE A 129 -8.83 12.60 10.75
CA ILE A 129 -7.66 13.47 10.63
C ILE A 129 -7.82 14.50 9.51
N THR A 130 -7.14 15.64 9.61
CA THR A 130 -7.15 16.69 8.59
C THR A 130 -6.28 16.31 7.38
N GLY A 131 -6.44 17.03 6.27
CA GLY A 131 -5.55 16.89 5.11
C GLY A 131 -4.08 17.13 5.43
N ASP A 132 -3.76 18.08 6.31
CA ASP A 132 -2.38 18.36 6.74
C ASP A 132 -1.79 17.19 7.56
N GLN A 133 -2.59 16.59 8.45
CA GLN A 133 -2.19 15.42 9.22
C GLN A 133 -1.97 14.20 8.33
N LEU A 134 -2.84 14.00 7.35
CA LEU A 134 -2.70 12.94 6.35
C LEU A 134 -1.45 13.17 5.48
N GLY A 135 -1.21 14.41 5.06
CA GLY A 135 0.01 14.81 4.36
C GLY A 135 1.27 14.54 5.17
N ALA A 136 1.27 14.85 6.46
CA ALA A 136 2.38 14.56 7.36
C ALA A 136 2.63 13.05 7.51
N LEU A 137 1.57 12.25 7.65
CA LEU A 137 1.66 10.79 7.69
C LEU A 137 2.35 10.24 6.43
N TYR A 138 2.03 10.79 5.27
CA TYR A 138 2.68 10.40 4.03
C TYR A 138 4.14 10.80 3.93
N GLN A 139 4.51 11.99 4.41
CA GLN A 139 5.91 12.40 4.49
C GLN A 139 6.71 11.44 5.39
N ASP A 140 6.10 10.97 6.48
CA ASP A 140 6.69 9.96 7.34
C ASP A 140 6.88 8.62 6.59
N PHE A 141 5.93 8.21 5.76
CA PHE A 141 6.08 7.01 4.94
C PHE A 141 7.22 7.13 3.94
N VAL A 142 7.27 8.22 3.18
CA VAL A 142 8.34 8.48 2.20
C VAL A 142 9.71 8.52 2.85
N ARG A 143 9.82 9.05 4.08
CA ARG A 143 11.08 9.12 4.82
C ARG A 143 11.55 7.75 5.31
N ASN A 144 10.62 6.86 5.67
CA ASN A 144 10.94 5.64 6.41
C ASN A 144 10.92 4.36 5.55
N TYR A 145 10.32 4.40 4.36
CA TYR A 145 10.16 3.24 3.49
C TYR A 145 10.68 3.55 2.07
N PRO A 146 11.32 2.58 1.39
CA PRO A 146 11.82 2.79 0.03
C PRO A 146 10.63 3.00 -0.92
N GLY A 147 10.54 4.17 -1.55
CA GLY A 147 9.46 4.49 -2.51
C GLY A 147 9.97 5.25 -3.73
N GLU A 148 9.28 5.12 -4.87
CA GLU A 148 9.50 6.06 -5.98
C GLU A 148 8.81 7.38 -5.67
N SER A 149 9.58 8.46 -5.60
CA SER A 149 9.05 9.82 -5.39
C SER A 149 8.01 10.26 -6.43
N GLU A 150 8.01 9.67 -7.63
CA GLU A 150 7.05 9.97 -8.70
C GLU A 150 5.81 9.05 -8.71
N GLY A 151 5.91 7.82 -8.19
CA GLY A 151 4.79 6.86 -8.13
C GLY A 151 3.92 6.98 -6.87
N PHE A 152 4.42 7.65 -5.83
CA PHE A 152 3.73 7.79 -4.54
C PHE A 152 2.49 8.70 -4.59
N TRP A 153 2.25 9.44 -5.69
CA TRP A 153 1.31 10.57 -5.70
C TRP A 153 0.32 10.67 -6.86
N GLU A 154 0.30 9.78 -7.86
CA GLU A 154 -0.60 10.00 -9.01
C GLU A 154 -2.07 9.63 -8.79
N ILE A 155 -2.46 8.97 -7.70
CA ILE A 155 -3.86 8.53 -7.49
C ILE A 155 -4.59 9.32 -6.39
N GLY A 156 -3.86 10.18 -5.64
CA GLY A 156 -4.42 11.01 -4.57
C GLY A 156 -4.94 12.38 -5.00
N LYS A 157 -4.66 12.85 -6.23
CA LYS A 157 -5.29 14.07 -6.76
C LYS A 157 -6.68 13.76 -7.30
N GLY A 158 -7.58 13.43 -6.37
CA GLY A 158 -8.99 13.68 -6.58
C GLY A 158 -9.15 15.11 -7.10
N LYS A 159 -9.79 15.23 -8.26
CA LYS A 159 -10.07 16.48 -8.96
C LYS A 159 -10.42 17.56 -7.93
N ASN A 160 -9.51 18.53 -7.76
CA ASN A 160 -9.83 19.76 -7.04
C ASN A 160 -11.17 20.26 -7.55
N GLY A 161 -12.11 20.42 -6.62
CA GLY A 161 -13.42 21.01 -6.86
C GLY A 161 -13.28 22.48 -7.23
N ASP A 162 -12.77 22.77 -8.42
CA ASP A 162 -13.11 23.97 -9.19
C ASP A 162 -14.47 23.71 -9.87
N ARG A 163 -15.52 23.53 -9.06
CA ARG A 163 -16.94 23.69 -9.45
C ARG A 163 -17.75 24.17 -8.26
N GLN A 164 -17.43 25.37 -7.80
CA GLN A 164 -18.46 26.33 -7.43
C GLN A 164 -18.46 27.47 -8.46
N ARG A 165 -19.06 27.18 -9.61
CA ARG A 165 -19.90 28.09 -10.39
C ARG A 165 -21.02 27.26 -11.00
#